data_AF-A0A0F0G8L7-F1
#
_entry.id   AF-A0A0F0G8L7-F1
#
_cell.length_a   1.000
_cell.length_b   1.000
_cell.length_c   1.000
_cell.angle_alpha   90.00
_cell.angle_beta   90.00
_cell.angle_gamma   90.00
#
_symmetry.space_group_name_H-M   'P 1'
#
loop_
_entity.id
_entity.type
_entity.pdbx_description
1 polymer ?
#
loop_
_entity_poly.entity_id
_entity_poly.type
_entity_poly.pdbx_seq_one_letter_code
_entity_poly.pdbx_strand_id
1 'polypeptide(L)'
;MNMHKIIKKVIIAGVAATIGFGTFAIEGTNTAQAATATTTVGQKVINYGKKYMGTPYKFGASTSTTRNFDCSSFMKHIFKKYGVDLPRTSVQQSKVGHAVSKANLKKGDLVFFSSGSRATGRNITHVAVYMGGGKILHTYGGPGVTISDLNSGNWKRTYIKARRVL
;
A
#
# COMPACT_ATOMS: atom_id res chain seq x y z
N MET A 1 55.43 31.64 -13.42
CA MET A 1 55.15 33.04 -13.81
C MET A 1 53.79 33.42 -13.23
N ASN A 2 53.68 34.57 -12.54
CA ASN A 2 52.46 35.16 -11.91
C ASN A 2 51.84 34.32 -10.77
N MET A 3 51.84 34.66 -9.46
CA MET A 3 52.06 35.87 -8.63
C MET A 3 50.80 36.68 -8.24
N HIS A 4 50.71 36.99 -6.93
CA HIS A 4 49.80 37.88 -6.15
C HIS A 4 48.73 37.17 -5.28
N LYS A 5 48.91 37.05 -3.94
CA LYS A 5 48.81 38.05 -2.82
C LYS A 5 47.33 38.34 -2.45
N ILE A 6 46.79 37.99 -1.26
CA ILE A 6 46.73 38.79 0.01
C ILE A 6 45.82 38.05 1.05
N ILE A 7 45.83 38.25 2.40
CA ILE A 7 46.90 38.50 3.40
C ILE A 7 46.35 38.37 4.88
N LYS A 8 47.18 37.88 5.83
CA LYS A 8 47.15 38.01 7.33
C LYS A 8 45.88 37.69 8.18
N LYS A 9 46.05 36.76 9.15
CA LYS A 9 46.12 36.94 10.64
C LYS A 9 46.60 35.59 11.25
N VAL A 10 47.68 35.43 12.06
CA VAL A 10 48.09 36.03 13.36
C VAL A 10 47.21 35.47 14.52
N ILE A 11 47.69 34.79 15.58
CA ILE A 11 49.05 34.35 16.02
C ILE A 11 48.93 33.38 17.26
N ILE A 12 49.90 32.45 17.49
CA ILE A 12 50.38 31.87 18.81
C ILE A 12 49.36 31.23 19.80
N ALA A 13 49.62 30.13 20.54
CA ALA A 13 50.67 29.09 20.58
C ALA A 13 50.20 27.86 21.40
N GLY A 14 50.98 26.76 21.37
CA GLY A 14 50.78 25.57 22.22
C GLY A 14 51.63 24.39 21.74
N VAL A 15 52.84 24.23 22.25
CA VAL A 15 53.77 23.11 21.94
C VAL A 15 53.79 22.12 23.11
N ALA A 16 54.10 20.84 22.80
CA ALA A 16 54.37 19.68 23.68
C ALA A 16 53.22 18.62 23.73
N ALA A 17 53.47 17.30 23.72
CA ALA A 17 54.70 16.56 23.38
C ALA A 17 54.40 15.09 23.00
N THR A 18 55.24 14.54 22.11
CA THR A 18 55.72 13.15 21.97
C THR A 18 54.90 11.92 22.45
N ILE A 19 54.76 10.99 21.48
CA ILE A 19 54.83 9.51 21.60
C ILE A 19 53.63 8.76 22.21
N GLY A 20 52.98 7.97 21.34
CA GLY A 20 52.17 6.80 21.70
C GLY A 20 52.06 5.85 20.51
N PHE A 21 52.76 4.71 20.55
CA PHE A 21 52.52 3.61 19.60
C PHE A 21 51.19 2.93 19.97
N GLY A 22 50.26 2.83 19.03
CA GLY A 22 48.95 2.21 19.25
C GLY A 22 48.31 1.76 17.94
N THR A 23 48.11 0.45 17.81
CA THR A 23 47.57 -0.26 16.64
C THR A 23 46.28 0.34 16.06
N PHE A 24 46.29 0.66 14.76
CA PHE A 24 45.05 0.86 13.99
C PHE A 24 44.39 -0.49 13.67
N ALA A 25 43.55 -0.98 14.58
CA ALA A 25 42.57 -2.03 14.31
C ALA A 25 41.17 -1.41 14.26
N ILE A 26 40.84 -0.76 13.13
CA ILE A 26 39.48 -0.26 12.90
C ILE A 26 38.63 -1.43 12.39
N GLU A 27 38.17 -2.29 13.30
CA GLU A 27 37.22 -3.35 12.96
C GLU A 27 35.85 -2.76 12.62
N GLY A 28 35.70 -2.39 11.34
CA GLY A 28 34.44 -2.02 10.73
C GLY A 28 33.49 -3.21 10.66
N THR A 29 32.89 -3.56 11.80
CA THR A 29 31.81 -4.55 11.90
C THR A 29 30.58 -4.01 11.18
N ASN A 30 30.51 -4.31 9.88
CA ASN A 30 29.34 -4.09 9.04
C ASN A 30 28.23 -5.06 9.49
N THR A 31 27.58 -4.74 10.60
CA THR A 31 26.34 -5.40 11.03
C THR A 31 25.22 -5.02 10.06
N ALA A 32 25.15 -5.78 8.97
CA ALA A 32 24.04 -5.76 8.04
C ALA A 32 22.77 -6.17 8.80
N GLN A 33 22.08 -5.19 9.38
CA GLN A 33 20.87 -5.39 10.15
C GLN A 33 19.78 -5.90 9.21
N ALA A 34 19.62 -7.23 9.15
CA ALA A 34 18.56 -7.87 8.40
C ALA A 34 17.21 -7.32 8.87
N ALA A 35 16.61 -6.44 8.07
CA ALA A 35 15.39 -5.77 8.43
C ALA A 35 14.24 -6.79 8.48
N THR A 36 13.87 -7.21 9.69
CA THR A 36 12.69 -8.05 9.95
C THR A 36 11.47 -7.35 9.37
N ALA A 37 11.00 -7.84 8.22
CA ALA A 37 9.98 -7.15 7.43
C ALA A 37 8.61 -7.20 8.12
N THR A 38 8.35 -6.22 8.99
CA THR A 38 7.08 -6.09 9.71
C THR A 38 5.91 -6.08 8.73
N THR A 39 5.15 -7.17 8.73
CA THR A 39 4.05 -7.36 7.80
C THR A 39 2.95 -6.35 8.12
N THR A 40 2.74 -5.39 7.21
CA THR A 40 1.74 -4.32 7.37
C THR A 40 0.32 -4.87 7.49
N VAL A 41 -0.57 -4.14 8.16
CA VAL A 41 -1.98 -4.55 8.30
C VAL A 41 -2.64 -4.77 6.93
N GLY A 42 -2.33 -3.91 5.95
CA GLY A 42 -2.78 -4.10 4.57
C GLY A 42 -2.33 -5.43 3.96
N GLN A 43 -1.07 -5.84 4.16
CA GLN A 43 -0.60 -7.16 3.72
C GLN A 43 -1.33 -8.31 4.45
N LYS A 44 -1.67 -8.15 5.73
CA LYS A 44 -2.48 -9.12 6.49
C LYS A 44 -3.91 -9.23 5.93
N VAL A 45 -4.58 -8.11 5.65
CA VAL A 45 -5.91 -8.06 4.99
C VAL A 45 -5.88 -8.80 3.65
N ILE A 46 -4.87 -8.53 2.81
CA ILE A 46 -4.69 -9.19 1.50
C ILE A 46 -4.48 -10.70 1.66
N ASN A 47 -3.62 -11.13 2.59
CA ASN A 47 -3.35 -12.54 2.85
C ASN A 47 -4.59 -13.28 3.39
N TYR A 48 -5.40 -12.61 4.21
CA TYR A 48 -6.68 -13.17 4.67
C TYR A 48 -7.71 -13.27 3.53
N GLY A 49 -7.81 -12.24 2.69
CA GLY A 49 -8.70 -12.25 1.53
C GLY A 49 -8.36 -13.34 0.50
N LYS A 50 -7.07 -13.67 0.33
CA LYS A 50 -6.63 -14.79 -0.52
C LYS A 50 -7.16 -16.16 -0.08
N LYS A 51 -7.59 -16.34 1.17
CA LYS A 51 -8.24 -17.60 1.62
C LYS A 51 -9.60 -17.86 0.96
N TYR A 52 -10.16 -16.84 0.29
CA TYR A 52 -11.46 -16.90 -0.34
C TYR A 52 -11.39 -16.97 -1.88
N MET A 53 -10.21 -17.11 -2.48
CA MET A 53 -10.06 -17.22 -3.95
C MET A 53 -11.03 -18.25 -4.56
N GLY A 54 -11.68 -17.89 -5.66
CA GLY A 54 -12.72 -18.68 -6.30
C GLY A 54 -14.10 -18.65 -5.62
N THR A 55 -14.26 -18.02 -4.45
CA THR A 55 -15.58 -17.91 -3.80
C THR A 55 -16.58 -17.18 -4.72
N PRO A 56 -17.75 -17.78 -5.04
CA PRO A 56 -18.65 -17.24 -6.06
C PRO A 56 -19.11 -15.80 -5.81
N TYR A 57 -19.25 -15.05 -6.89
CA TYR A 57 -19.88 -13.74 -6.84
C TYR A 57 -21.40 -13.86 -6.79
N LYS A 58 -22.05 -13.11 -5.90
CA LYS A 58 -23.49 -12.87 -5.89
C LYS A 58 -23.76 -11.40 -5.59
N PHE A 59 -24.35 -10.67 -6.54
CA PHE A 59 -24.75 -9.28 -6.31
C PHE A 59 -25.70 -9.19 -5.11
N GLY A 60 -25.42 -8.27 -4.18
CA GLY A 60 -26.23 -8.10 -2.98
C GLY A 60 -25.99 -9.16 -1.89
N ALA A 61 -24.96 -10.01 -1.99
CA ALA A 61 -24.66 -11.06 -1.00
C ALA A 61 -24.69 -10.55 0.46
N SER A 62 -25.25 -11.35 1.38
CA SER A 62 -25.27 -11.01 2.79
C SER A 62 -23.86 -10.84 3.35
N THR A 63 -23.68 -9.91 4.30
CA THR A 63 -22.40 -9.71 5.02
C THR A 63 -22.16 -10.74 6.12
N SER A 64 -23.12 -11.64 6.36
CA SER A 64 -23.05 -12.69 7.38
C SER A 64 -22.71 -14.07 6.81
N THR A 65 -22.28 -14.16 5.54
CA THR A 65 -21.90 -15.40 4.88
C THR A 65 -20.59 -15.26 4.12
N THR A 66 -19.85 -16.35 4.02
CA THR A 66 -18.66 -16.48 3.16
C THR A 66 -18.86 -17.49 2.03
N ARG A 67 -20.10 -18.00 1.81
CA ARG A 67 -20.42 -18.94 0.71
C ARG A 67 -20.49 -18.26 -0.66
N ASN A 68 -20.70 -16.95 -0.66
CA ASN A 68 -20.66 -16.06 -1.83
C ASN A 68 -20.48 -14.62 -1.33
N PHE A 69 -20.00 -13.75 -2.21
CA PHE A 69 -19.76 -12.34 -1.89
C PHE A 69 -20.19 -11.42 -3.04
N ASP A 70 -20.49 -10.16 -2.75
CA ASP A 70 -20.28 -9.07 -3.71
C ASP A 70 -18.99 -8.31 -3.35
N CYS A 71 -18.56 -7.41 -4.24
CA CYS A 71 -17.33 -6.66 -4.06
C CYS A 71 -17.27 -5.93 -2.71
N SER A 72 -18.38 -5.33 -2.27
CA SER A 72 -18.46 -4.59 -1.00
C SER A 72 -18.64 -5.47 0.24
N SER A 73 -19.39 -6.58 0.15
CA SER A 73 -19.48 -7.53 1.28
C SER A 73 -18.17 -8.28 1.50
N PHE A 74 -17.43 -8.60 0.44
CA PHE A 74 -16.07 -9.14 0.52
C PHE A 74 -15.11 -8.17 1.21
N MET A 75 -15.09 -6.88 0.80
CA MET A 75 -14.28 -5.86 1.48
C MET A 75 -14.64 -5.76 2.97
N LYS A 76 -15.93 -5.63 3.31
CA LYS A 76 -16.37 -5.57 4.72
C LYS A 76 -15.90 -6.79 5.52
N HIS A 77 -16.01 -7.99 4.95
CA HIS A 77 -15.56 -9.22 5.60
C HIS A 77 -14.05 -9.23 5.90
N ILE A 78 -13.20 -8.96 4.89
CA ILE A 78 -11.74 -9.09 5.05
C ILE A 78 -11.13 -7.95 5.89
N PHE A 79 -11.73 -6.76 5.89
CA PHE A 79 -11.29 -5.63 6.71
C PHE A 79 -11.78 -5.74 8.17
N LYS A 80 -12.99 -6.27 8.40
CA LYS A 80 -13.52 -6.47 9.77
C LYS A 80 -12.64 -7.40 10.60
N LYS A 81 -11.96 -8.37 9.99
CA LYS A 81 -10.98 -9.24 10.67
C LYS A 81 -9.80 -8.48 11.30
N TYR A 82 -9.55 -7.25 10.84
CA TYR A 82 -8.48 -6.37 11.30
C TYR A 82 -9.01 -5.06 11.90
N GLY A 83 -10.24 -5.08 12.45
CA GLY A 83 -10.81 -3.98 13.22
C GLY A 83 -11.50 -2.87 12.43
N VAL A 84 -11.51 -2.94 11.09
CA VAL A 84 -12.12 -1.90 10.24
C VAL A 84 -13.50 -2.35 9.76
N ASP A 85 -14.56 -1.86 10.41
CA ASP A 85 -15.94 -2.17 10.01
C ASP A 85 -16.42 -1.25 8.88
N LEU A 86 -16.27 -1.72 7.63
CA LEU A 86 -16.67 -0.96 6.45
C LEU A 86 -18.21 -0.92 6.29
N PRO A 87 -18.80 0.18 5.75
CA PRO A 87 -20.21 0.23 5.37
C PRO A 87 -20.61 -0.87 4.36
N ARG A 88 -21.91 -1.17 4.23
CA ARG A 88 -22.40 -2.28 3.40
C ARG A 88 -22.11 -2.12 1.90
N THR A 89 -22.20 -0.90 1.35
CA THR A 89 -22.14 -0.68 -0.11
C THR A 89 -20.81 -0.06 -0.56
N SER A 90 -20.37 -0.36 -1.78
CA SER A 90 -19.17 0.24 -2.38
C SER A 90 -19.24 1.77 -2.45
N VAL A 91 -20.44 2.34 -2.68
CA VAL A 91 -20.68 3.79 -2.66
C VAL A 91 -20.38 4.39 -1.29
N GLN A 92 -20.89 3.80 -0.21
CA GLN A 92 -20.62 4.25 1.18
C GLN A 92 -19.15 4.02 1.56
N GLN A 93 -18.57 2.87 1.20
CA GLN A 93 -17.13 2.59 1.39
C GLN A 93 -16.25 3.64 0.70
N SER A 94 -16.70 4.21 -0.43
CA SER A 94 -15.98 5.28 -1.14
C SER A 94 -16.00 6.66 -0.45
N LYS A 95 -16.70 6.77 0.69
CA LYS A 95 -16.84 7.98 1.51
C LYS A 95 -16.10 7.91 2.86
N VAL A 96 -15.67 6.73 3.31
CA VAL A 96 -14.91 6.56 4.56
C VAL A 96 -13.40 6.61 4.33
N GLY A 97 -12.64 6.97 5.37
CA GLY A 97 -11.20 7.14 5.30
C GLY A 97 -10.76 8.37 4.48
N HIS A 98 -9.45 8.56 4.33
CA HIS A 98 -8.89 9.69 3.60
C HIS A 98 -8.70 9.37 2.11
N ALA A 99 -8.69 10.42 1.27
CA ALA A 99 -8.44 10.27 -0.17
C ALA A 99 -6.98 9.88 -0.45
N VAL A 100 -6.76 9.07 -1.48
CA VAL A 100 -5.43 8.69 -1.95
C VAL A 100 -5.36 8.86 -3.47
N SER A 101 -4.30 9.51 -3.97
CA SER A 101 -4.04 9.61 -5.40
C SER A 101 -3.53 8.27 -5.95
N LYS A 102 -3.78 7.97 -7.24
CA LYS A 102 -3.41 6.68 -7.84
C LYS A 102 -1.89 6.38 -7.74
N ALA A 103 -1.06 7.41 -7.77
CA ALA A 103 0.39 7.29 -7.60
C ALA A 103 0.83 6.91 -6.17
N ASN A 104 0.04 7.26 -5.14
CA ASN A 104 0.36 7.07 -3.72
C ASN A 104 -0.35 5.84 -3.10
N LEU A 105 -0.75 4.89 -3.94
CA LEU A 105 -1.43 3.66 -3.52
C LEU A 105 -0.50 2.73 -2.73
N LYS A 106 -0.95 2.32 -1.55
CA LYS A 106 -0.30 1.38 -0.64
C LYS A 106 -1.14 0.12 -0.48
N LYS A 107 -0.48 -1.00 -0.14
CA LYS A 107 -1.15 -2.28 0.12
C LYS A 107 -2.23 -2.10 1.19
N GLY A 108 -3.47 -2.47 0.89
CA GLY A 108 -4.62 -2.29 1.78
C GLY A 108 -5.49 -1.06 1.46
N ASP A 109 -5.10 -0.19 0.52
CA ASP A 109 -5.99 0.89 0.05
C ASP A 109 -7.18 0.30 -0.72
N LEU A 110 -8.37 0.87 -0.51
CA LEU A 110 -9.56 0.57 -1.30
C LEU A 110 -9.53 1.38 -2.60
N VAL A 111 -9.73 0.72 -3.73
CA VAL A 111 -9.83 1.34 -5.06
C VAL A 111 -11.22 1.12 -5.65
N PHE A 112 -11.78 2.15 -6.27
CA PHE A 112 -13.19 2.20 -6.67
C PHE A 112 -13.35 2.45 -8.17
N PHE A 113 -14.36 1.82 -8.77
CA PHE A 113 -14.55 1.80 -10.23
C PHE A 113 -16.01 2.02 -10.64
N SER A 114 -16.20 2.52 -11.86
CA SER A 114 -17.47 2.51 -12.60
C SER A 114 -17.45 1.37 -13.63
N SER A 115 -17.73 0.15 -13.17
CA SER A 115 -17.62 -1.10 -13.95
C SER A 115 -18.91 -1.96 -13.91
N GLY A 116 -19.10 -2.82 -14.90
CA GLY A 116 -20.28 -3.67 -15.08
C GLY A 116 -21.52 -2.92 -15.62
N SER A 117 -22.64 -3.63 -15.76
CA SER A 117 -23.88 -3.14 -16.42
C SER A 117 -24.53 -1.90 -15.79
N ARG A 118 -24.18 -1.56 -14.55
CA ARG A 118 -24.67 -0.36 -13.83
C ARG A 118 -23.75 0.86 -13.96
N ALA A 119 -22.67 0.77 -14.74
CA ALA A 119 -21.67 1.82 -14.86
C ALA A 119 -22.16 2.98 -15.73
N THR A 120 -21.95 4.21 -15.27
CA THR A 120 -22.19 5.46 -16.03
C THR A 120 -20.89 6.20 -16.35
N GLY A 121 -19.75 5.55 -16.17
CA GLY A 121 -18.41 6.15 -16.23
C GLY A 121 -18.06 7.05 -15.03
N ARG A 122 -19.06 7.47 -14.24
CA ARG A 122 -18.90 8.44 -13.14
C ARG A 122 -19.35 7.91 -11.77
N ASN A 123 -20.29 6.96 -11.73
CA ASN A 123 -20.79 6.38 -10.48
C ASN A 123 -19.85 5.28 -9.94
N ILE A 124 -19.82 5.10 -8.61
CA ILE A 124 -19.15 3.94 -8.00
C ILE A 124 -20.09 2.74 -8.07
N THR A 125 -19.66 1.69 -8.77
CA THR A 125 -20.39 0.41 -8.85
C THR A 125 -19.60 -0.74 -8.24
N HIS A 126 -18.27 -0.63 -8.18
CA HIS A 126 -17.35 -1.69 -7.78
C HIS A 126 -16.23 -1.19 -6.85
N VAL A 127 -15.67 -2.10 -6.06
CA VAL A 127 -14.56 -1.85 -5.11
C VAL A 127 -13.60 -3.05 -5.09
N ALA A 128 -12.31 -2.77 -4.89
CA ALA A 128 -11.27 -3.77 -4.67
C ALA A 128 -10.27 -3.27 -3.63
N VAL A 129 -9.46 -4.18 -3.06
CA VAL A 129 -8.28 -3.80 -2.25
C VAL A 129 -7.01 -3.86 -3.11
N TYR A 130 -6.20 -2.80 -3.07
CA TYR A 130 -4.93 -2.75 -3.76
C TYR A 130 -3.87 -3.63 -3.07
N MET A 131 -3.18 -4.45 -3.85
CA MET A 131 -2.23 -5.45 -3.38
C MET A 131 -0.76 -5.03 -3.51
N GLY A 132 -0.48 -3.86 -4.10
CA GLY A 132 0.86 -3.52 -4.61
C GLY A 132 1.10 -4.09 -6.02
N GLY A 133 2.18 -3.67 -6.67
CA GLY A 133 2.60 -4.20 -7.98
C GLY A 133 1.56 -4.05 -9.09
N GLY A 134 0.70 -3.04 -9.02
CA GLY A 134 -0.41 -2.86 -9.97
C GLY A 134 -1.52 -3.91 -9.85
N LYS A 135 -1.59 -4.71 -8.78
CA LYS A 135 -2.61 -5.76 -8.63
C LYS A 135 -3.71 -5.40 -7.63
N ILE A 136 -4.91 -5.93 -7.85
CA ILE A 136 -6.10 -5.74 -7.01
C ILE A 136 -6.74 -7.09 -6.66
N LEU A 137 -7.24 -7.22 -5.43
CA LEU A 137 -8.02 -8.36 -4.96
C LEU A 137 -9.48 -7.94 -4.78
N HIS A 138 -10.39 -8.66 -5.41
CA HIS A 138 -11.84 -8.36 -5.44
C HIS A 138 -12.66 -9.60 -5.80
N THR A 139 -13.97 -9.45 -5.96
CA THR A 139 -14.86 -10.48 -6.53
C THR A 139 -15.81 -9.89 -7.56
N TYR A 140 -15.95 -10.55 -8.71
CA TYR A 140 -16.92 -10.19 -9.76
C TYR A 140 -17.26 -11.40 -10.64
N GLY A 141 -18.52 -11.48 -11.10
CA GLY A 141 -18.95 -12.41 -12.16
C GLY A 141 -18.56 -13.88 -11.95
N GLY A 142 -18.33 -14.58 -13.07
CA GLY A 142 -17.93 -16.00 -13.07
C GLY A 142 -16.64 -16.32 -12.30
N PRO A 143 -15.56 -15.50 -12.36
CA PRO A 143 -14.33 -15.77 -11.61
C PRO A 143 -14.47 -15.76 -10.08
N GLY A 144 -15.56 -15.20 -9.53
CA GLY A 144 -15.70 -15.03 -8.09
C GLY A 144 -14.57 -14.15 -7.52
N VAL A 145 -14.10 -14.48 -6.31
CA VAL A 145 -12.93 -13.82 -5.71
C VAL A 145 -11.68 -14.11 -6.53
N THR A 146 -11.05 -13.07 -7.06
CA THR A 146 -9.92 -13.17 -7.97
C THR A 146 -8.94 -12.00 -7.81
N ILE A 147 -7.78 -12.13 -8.47
CA ILE A 147 -6.76 -11.08 -8.55
C ILE A 147 -6.75 -10.55 -9.99
N SER A 148 -6.79 -9.23 -10.16
CA SER A 148 -6.71 -8.58 -11.47
C SER A 148 -5.61 -7.53 -11.51
N ASP A 149 -5.23 -7.10 -12.72
CA ASP A 149 -4.33 -5.97 -12.92
C ASP A 149 -5.12 -4.65 -12.98
N LEU A 150 -4.73 -3.68 -12.15
CA LEU A 150 -5.30 -2.33 -12.05
C LEU A 150 -4.95 -1.44 -13.27
N ASN A 151 -3.90 -1.80 -13.98
CA ASN A 151 -3.31 -1.06 -15.08
C ASN A 151 -3.57 -1.72 -16.44
N SER A 152 -4.45 -2.72 -16.53
CA SER A 152 -4.93 -3.29 -17.80
C SER A 152 -6.45 -3.22 -17.96
N GLY A 153 -6.89 -3.38 -19.21
CA GLY A 153 -8.30 -3.58 -19.60
C GLY A 153 -9.30 -2.61 -18.96
N ASN A 154 -10.44 -3.17 -18.53
CA ASN A 154 -11.51 -2.40 -17.90
C ASN A 154 -11.07 -1.73 -16.58
N TRP A 155 -10.20 -2.34 -15.78
CA TRP A 155 -9.80 -1.78 -14.48
C TRP A 155 -8.96 -0.51 -14.63
N LYS A 156 -8.11 -0.42 -15.66
CA LYS A 156 -7.42 0.83 -16.01
C LYS A 156 -8.41 1.93 -16.41
N ARG A 157 -9.35 1.61 -17.31
CA ARG A 157 -10.29 2.56 -17.93
C ARG A 157 -11.39 3.05 -16.97
N THR A 158 -11.82 2.23 -16.02
CA THR A 158 -12.97 2.51 -15.15
C THR A 158 -12.60 2.95 -13.74
N TYR A 159 -11.32 3.11 -13.43
CA TYR A 159 -10.84 3.60 -12.13
C TYR A 159 -11.33 5.03 -11.87
N ILE A 160 -11.93 5.26 -10.70
CA ILE A 160 -12.45 6.57 -10.29
C ILE A 160 -11.57 7.21 -9.20
N LYS A 161 -11.31 6.50 -8.10
CA LYS A 161 -10.61 7.04 -6.92
C LYS A 161 -10.16 5.94 -5.96
N ALA A 162 -9.39 6.32 -4.94
CA ALA A 162 -8.99 5.44 -3.84
C ALA A 162 -9.25 6.06 -2.46
N ARG A 163 -9.36 5.21 -1.45
CA ARG A 163 -9.46 5.56 -0.02
C ARG A 163 -8.52 4.69 0.81
N ARG A 164 -7.93 5.29 1.85
CA ARG A 164 -7.19 4.56 2.89
C ARG A 164 -7.98 4.55 4.19
N VAL A 165 -8.13 3.36 4.74
CA VAL A 165 -8.97 3.04 5.92
C VAL A 165 -8.18 2.26 6.99
N LEU A 166 -6.85 2.19 6.81
CA LEU A 166 -5.84 1.54 7.65
C LEU A 166 -4.76 2.57 8.02
#